data_AF-A0A838I2M4-F1
#
_entry.id   AF-A0A838I2M4-F1
#
_cell.length_a   1.000
_cell.length_b   1.000
_cell.length_c   1.000
_cell.angle_alpha   90.00
_cell.angle_beta   90.00
_cell.angle_gamma   90.00
#
_symmetry.space_group_name_H-M   'P 1'
#
loop_
_entity.id
_entity.type
_entity.pdbx_description
1 polymer ?
#
loop_
_entity_poly.entity_id
_entity_poly.type
_entity_poly.pdbx_seq_one_letter_code
_entity_poly.pdbx_strand_id
1 'polypeptide(L)' 'MPQETYDENPEAYDTLFGEISGLLTDETMTEMNAAVDVDGESPEDVAQEFLVSNGVISG' A
#
# COMPACT_ATOMS: atom_id res chain seq x y z
N MET A 1 3.77 -12.98 6.45
CA MET A 1 2.84 -13.09 7.60
C MET A 1 2.75 -14.56 8.01
N PRO A 2 2.57 -14.89 9.29
CA PRO A 2 2.25 -16.26 9.70
C PRO A 2 0.95 -16.72 9.05
N GLN A 3 0.88 -17.99 8.63
CA GLN A 3 -0.32 -18.59 8.02
C GLN A 3 -1.54 -18.43 8.94
N GLU A 4 -1.33 -18.59 10.25
CA GLU A 4 -2.34 -18.40 11.29
C GLU A 4 -3.03 -17.03 11.21
N THR A 5 -2.29 -15.94 10.99
CA THR A 5 -2.85 -14.59 10.89
C THR A 5 -3.68 -14.39 9.63
N TYR A 6 -3.27 -15.00 8.51
CA TYR A 6 -4.03 -14.90 7.26
C TYR A 6 -5.33 -15.70 7.33
N ASP A 7 -5.28 -16.90 7.92
CA ASP A 7 -6.41 -17.82 8.03
C ASP A 7 -7.54 -17.30 8.95
N GLU A 8 -7.25 -16.33 9.83
CA GLU A 8 -8.26 -15.67 10.65
C GLU A 8 -9.26 -14.85 9.82
N ASN A 9 -8.84 -14.25 8.70
CA ASN A 9 -9.69 -13.41 7.85
C ASN A 9 -9.27 -13.43 6.36
N PRO A 10 -9.25 -14.59 5.69
CA PRO A 10 -8.67 -14.76 4.37
C PRO A 10 -9.34 -13.88 3.30
N GLU A 11 -10.68 -13.77 3.31
CA GLU A 11 -11.42 -12.94 2.33
C GLU A 11 -11.11 -11.44 2.46
N ALA A 12 -10.92 -10.96 3.69
CA ALA A 12 -10.57 -9.56 3.95
C ALA A 12 -9.15 -9.28 3.45
N TYR A 13 -8.22 -10.20 3.70
CA TYR A 13 -6.85 -10.09 3.21
C TYR A 13 -6.78 -10.19 1.69
N ASP A 14 -7.47 -11.14 1.06
CA ASP A 14 -7.46 -11.28 -0.40
C ASP A 14 -8.04 -10.06 -1.10
N THR A 15 -9.11 -9.48 -0.55
CA THR A 15 -9.69 -8.25 -1.08
C THR A 15 -8.71 -7.09 -0.96
N LEU A 16 -8.17 -6.85 0.25
CA LEU A 16 -7.27 -5.73 0.51
C LEU A 16 -5.93 -5.85 -0.26
N PHE A 17 -5.30 -7.03 -0.23
CA PHE A 17 -4.05 -7.28 -0.95
C PHE A 17 -4.27 -7.30 -2.46
N GLY A 18 -5.41 -7.83 -2.94
CA GLY A 18 -5.78 -7.79 -4.34
C GLY A 18 -5.87 -6.36 -4.88
N GLU A 19 -6.59 -5.49 -4.16
CA GLU A 19 -6.73 -4.08 -4.52
C GLU A 19 -5.38 -3.34 -4.50
N ILE A 20 -4.58 -3.51 -3.44
CA ILE A 20 -3.29 -2.81 -3.32
C ILE A 20 -2.26 -3.35 -4.33
N SER A 21 -2.15 -4.66 -4.52
CA SER A 21 -1.11 -5.25 -5.38
C SER A 21 -1.24 -4.87 -6.85
N GLY A 22 -2.46 -4.64 -7.34
CA GLY A 22 -2.68 -4.16 -8.70
C GLY A 22 -2.26 -2.69 -8.93
N LEU A 23 -2.20 -1.91 -7.85
CA LEU A 23 -1.83 -0.49 -7.87
C LEU A 23 -0.33 -0.27 -7.71
N LEU A 24 0.38 -1.20 -7.06
CA LEU A 24 1.83 -1.15 -6.84
C LEU A 24 2.62 -1.55 -8.09
N THR A 25 2.44 -0.81 -9.18
CA THR A 25 3.22 -0.97 -10.42
C THR A 25 4.67 -0.53 -10.23
N ASP A 26 5.57 -0.94 -11.12
CA ASP A 26 6.98 -0.51 -11.09
C ASP A 26 7.12 1.03 -11.11
N GLU A 27 6.26 1.70 -11.88
CA GLU A 27 6.21 3.16 -11.98
C GLU A 27 5.79 3.77 -10.64
N THR A 28 4.67 3.32 -10.09
CA THR A 28 4.15 3.78 -8.80
C THR A 28 5.15 3.56 -7.67
N MET A 29 5.81 2.40 -7.62
CA MET A 29 6.84 2.10 -6.63
C MET A 29 8.06 3.00 -6.80
N THR A 30 8.44 3.32 -8.03
CA THR A 30 9.57 4.22 -8.32
C THR A 30 9.27 5.63 -7.83
N GLU A 31 8.05 6.12 -8.06
CA GLU A 31 7.62 7.45 -7.61
C GLU A 31 7.58 7.55 -6.08
N MET A 32 6.98 6.57 -5.39
CA MET A 32 6.94 6.55 -3.93
C MET A 32 8.34 6.46 -3.32
N ASN A 33 9.24 5.67 -3.90
CA ASN A 33 10.63 5.59 -3.43
C ASN A 33 11.36 6.92 -3.63
N ALA A 34 11.11 7.63 -4.74
CA ALA A 34 11.70 8.96 -4.97
C ALA A 34 11.20 9.99 -3.94
N ALA A 35 9.90 9.99 -3.62
CA ALA A 35 9.34 10.87 -2.60
C ALA A 35 10.04 10.71 -1.23
N VAL A 36 10.37 9.47 -0.85
CA VAL A 36 11.09 9.19 0.40
C VAL A 36 12.59 9.50 0.28
N ASP A 37 13.27 8.93 -0.72
CA ASP A 37 14.74 8.97 -0.78
C ASP A 37 15.31 10.28 -1.33
N VAL A 38 14.54 10.99 -2.16
CA VAL A 38 14.96 12.24 -2.81
C VAL A 38 14.32 13.45 -2.15
N ASP A 39 13.00 13.43 -1.98
CA ASP A 39 12.25 14.58 -1.45
C ASP A 39 12.19 14.60 0.09
N GLY A 40 12.55 13.48 0.73
CA GLY A 40 12.69 13.37 2.19
C GLY A 40 11.37 13.25 2.94
N GLU A 41 10.30 12.85 2.25
CA GLU A 41 8.99 12.60 2.87
C GLU A 41 9.02 11.36 3.77
N SER A 42 8.12 11.31 4.76
CA SER A 42 8.04 10.13 5.61
C SER A 42 7.39 8.97 4.84
N PRO A 43 7.90 7.73 4.98
CA PRO A 43 7.27 6.57 4.36
C PRO A 43 5.79 6.40 4.78
N GLU A 44 5.45 6.81 6.01
CA GLU A 44 4.09 6.77 6.52
C GLU A 44 3.15 7.73 5.78
N ASP A 45 3.59 8.98 5.56
CA ASP A 45 2.81 9.99 4.85
C ASP A 45 2.63 9.59 3.37
N VAL A 46 3.71 9.13 2.72
CA VAL A 46 3.67 8.65 1.32
C VAL A 46 2.71 7.46 1.17
N ALA A 47 2.77 6.50 2.10
CA ALA A 47 1.87 5.35 2.08
C ALA A 47 0.42 5.77 2.34
N GLN A 48 0.18 6.70 3.27
CA GLN A 48 -1.17 7.21 3.53
C GLN A 48 -1.75 7.93 2.31
N GLU A 49 -0.97 8.83 1.69
CA GLU A 49 -1.40 9.55 0.49
C GLU A 49 -1.67 8.61 -0.67
N PHE A 50 -0.83 7.59 -0.87
CA PHE A 50 -1.05 6.55 -1.87
C PHE A 50 -2.38 5.82 -1.65
N LEU A 51 -2.66 5.38 -0.43
CA LEU A 51 -3.89 4.64 -0.12
C LEU A 51 -5.15 5.52 -0.20
N VAL A 52 -5.07 6.78 0.20
CA VAL A 52 -6.19 7.74 0.13
C VAL A 52 -6.47 8.15 -1.32
N SER A 53 -5.43 8.46 -2.10
CA SER A 53 -5.58 8.88 -3.51
C SER A 53 -6.15 7.78 -4.41
N ASN A 54 -5.87 6.51 -4.07
CA ASN A 54 -6.43 5.35 -4.77
C ASN A 54 -7.76 4.86 -4.18
N GLY A 55 -8.28 5.52 -3.12
CA GLY A 55 -9.57 5.19 -2.52
C GLY A 55 -9.59 3.88 -1.73
N VAL A 56 -8.43 3.34 -1.36
CA VAL A 56 -8.29 2.12 -0.56
C VAL A 56 -8.71 2.38 0.90
N ILE A 57 -8.41 3.58 1.40
CA ILE A 57 -8.81 4.04 2.73
C ILE A 57 -9.39 5.46 2.66
N SER A 58 -10.16 5.85 3.67
CA SER A 58 -10.54 7.24 3.89
C SER A 58 -9.45 8.02 4.62
N GLY A 59 -9.25 9.29 4.25
CA GLY A 59 -8.33 10.23 4.91
C GLY A 59 -8.86 10.79 6.23
#